data_AF-A0A132SMP3-F1
#
_entry.id   AF-A0A132SMP3-F1
#
_cell.length_a   1.000
_cell.length_b   1.000
_cell.length_c   1.000
_cell.angle_alpha   90.00
_cell.angle_beta   90.00
_cell.angle_gamma   90.00
#
_symmetry.space_group_name_H-M   'P 1'
#
loop_
_entity.id
_entity.type
_entity.pdbx_description
1 polymer ?
#
loop_
_entity_poly.entity_id
_entity_poly.type
_entity_poly.pdbx_seq_one_letter_code
_entity_poly.pdbx_strand_id
1 'polypeptide(L)'
;MSCFLDKFAKANTRDEAQIERFCQDASSVLGKRITKDDLSFASFAGYVFKVPDWRSDRHYRSQASYLRNIRFDHYFDVSEMTDLLAFLTNRGLNVTLPKTRNPSVDKKTPYSDEDYDYTMKPAKFLTLGELRTMPAFPRYDAFFDDELTGGFEQRYQGDIDLFCSMKNVNRADYLKQLREQQ
;
A
#
# COMPACT_ATOMS: atom_id res chain seq x y z
N MET A 1 0.94 -3.21 -0.17
CA MET A 1 0.38 -4.57 -0.32
C MET A 1 -1.06 -4.56 -0.86
N SER A 2 -2.05 -3.84 -0.27
CA SER A 2 -3.43 -3.82 -0.83
C SER A 2 -3.48 -3.38 -2.31
N CYS A 3 -2.73 -2.33 -2.69
CA CYS A 3 -2.64 -1.90 -4.10
C CYS A 3 -2.18 -3.02 -5.04
N PHE A 4 -1.27 -3.89 -4.62
CA PHE A 4 -0.81 -5.02 -5.45
C PHE A 4 -1.94 -6.03 -5.64
N LEU A 5 -2.59 -6.44 -4.55
CA LEU A 5 -3.69 -7.40 -4.60
C LEU A 5 -4.89 -6.86 -5.39
N ASP A 6 -5.26 -5.60 -5.15
CA ASP A 6 -6.37 -4.93 -5.83
C ASP A 6 -6.12 -4.70 -7.32
N LYS A 7 -4.87 -4.45 -7.72
CA LYS A 7 -4.55 -4.19 -9.13
C LYS A 7 -4.26 -5.45 -9.93
N PHE A 8 -3.68 -6.47 -9.31
CA PHE A 8 -3.11 -7.61 -10.04
C PHE A 8 -3.68 -8.97 -9.62
N ALA A 9 -4.01 -9.18 -8.34
CA ALA A 9 -4.39 -10.49 -7.83
C ALA A 9 -5.92 -10.73 -7.81
N LYS A 10 -6.76 -9.71 -7.58
CA LYS A 10 -8.22 -9.90 -7.56
C LYS A 10 -8.77 -10.26 -8.94
N ALA A 11 -9.64 -11.26 -9.00
CA ALA A 11 -10.13 -11.89 -10.22
C ALA A 11 -10.94 -10.96 -11.17
N ASN A 12 -11.53 -9.88 -10.63
CA ASN A 12 -12.39 -8.96 -11.39
C ASN A 12 -11.68 -7.66 -11.82
N THR A 13 -10.36 -7.62 -11.75
CA THR A 13 -9.58 -6.38 -11.90
C THR A 13 -8.58 -6.50 -13.04
N ARG A 14 -9.05 -6.08 -14.23
CA ARG A 14 -8.32 -5.35 -15.28
C ARG A 14 -7.65 -6.13 -16.42
N ASP A 15 -7.57 -5.37 -17.51
CA ASP A 15 -6.90 -5.56 -18.79
C ASP A 15 -5.53 -6.26 -18.66
N GLU A 16 -5.44 -7.47 -19.21
CA GLU A 16 -4.23 -8.29 -19.30
C GLU A 16 -3.04 -7.50 -19.87
N ALA A 17 -3.30 -6.59 -20.82
CA ALA A 17 -2.25 -5.75 -21.40
C ALA A 17 -1.64 -4.77 -20.37
N GLN A 18 -2.38 -4.36 -19.32
CA GLN A 18 -1.80 -3.55 -18.23
C GLN A 18 -0.82 -4.36 -17.38
N ILE A 19 -1.12 -5.63 -17.12
CA ILE A 19 -0.25 -6.51 -16.34
C ILE A 19 1.03 -6.79 -17.14
N GLU A 20 0.90 -7.07 -18.43
CA GLU A 20 2.05 -7.28 -19.33
C GLU A 20 2.95 -6.05 -19.41
N ARG A 21 2.37 -4.86 -19.61
CA ARG A 21 3.14 -3.59 -19.60
C ARG A 21 3.89 -3.39 -18.29
N PHE A 22 3.22 -3.62 -17.16
CA PHE A 22 3.89 -3.56 -15.85
C PHE A 22 5.04 -4.57 -15.75
N CYS A 23 4.86 -5.80 -16.22
CA CYS A 23 5.89 -6.83 -16.18
C CYS A 23 7.10 -6.48 -17.06
N GLN A 24 6.89 -5.85 -18.22
CA GLN A 24 7.97 -5.36 -19.08
C GLN A 24 8.78 -4.26 -18.38
N ASP A 25 8.10 -3.27 -17.79
CA ASP A 25 8.74 -2.19 -17.05
C ASP A 25 9.50 -2.74 -15.82
N ALA A 26 8.87 -3.63 -15.06
CA ALA A 26 9.47 -4.29 -13.91
C ALA A 26 10.70 -5.11 -14.31
N SER A 27 10.64 -5.82 -15.44
CA SER A 27 11.77 -6.60 -15.94
C SER A 27 12.98 -5.73 -16.24
N SER A 28 12.74 -4.60 -16.90
CA SER A 28 13.77 -3.62 -17.25
C SER A 28 14.41 -3.00 -16.00
N VAL A 29 13.61 -2.54 -15.05
CA VAL A 29 14.09 -1.89 -13.81
C VAL A 29 14.82 -2.87 -12.88
N LEU A 30 14.35 -4.12 -12.83
CA LEU A 30 14.92 -5.13 -11.94
C LEU A 30 16.06 -5.92 -12.56
N GLY A 31 16.29 -5.81 -13.88
CA GLY A 31 17.34 -6.55 -14.58
C GLY A 31 17.10 -8.06 -14.62
N LYS A 32 15.85 -8.50 -14.48
CA LYS A 32 15.44 -9.92 -14.52
C LYS A 32 14.16 -10.07 -15.30
N ARG A 33 13.97 -11.18 -16.01
CA ARG A 33 12.70 -11.44 -16.72
C ARG A 33 11.59 -11.70 -15.71
N ILE A 34 10.52 -10.92 -15.79
CA ILE A 34 9.29 -11.08 -15.02
C ILE A 34 8.15 -11.21 -16.02
N THR A 35 7.41 -12.31 -15.92
CA THR A 35 6.18 -12.51 -16.68
C THR A 35 4.97 -12.32 -15.77
N LYS A 36 3.77 -12.30 -16.34
CA LYS A 36 2.52 -12.30 -15.57
C LYS A 36 2.46 -13.48 -14.60
N ASP A 37 2.90 -14.64 -15.04
CA ASP A 37 2.83 -15.89 -14.27
C ASP A 37 3.89 -15.89 -13.15
N ASP A 38 4.95 -15.09 -13.29
CA ASP A 38 6.02 -14.96 -12.30
C ASP A 38 5.85 -13.73 -11.38
N LEU A 39 4.84 -12.89 -11.63
CA LEU A 39 4.69 -11.63 -10.89
C LEU A 39 4.26 -11.92 -9.45
N SER A 40 5.15 -11.60 -8.50
CA SER A 40 4.94 -11.71 -7.06
C SER A 40 4.97 -10.35 -6.37
N PHE A 41 4.54 -10.31 -5.10
CA PHE A 41 4.61 -9.09 -4.30
C PHE A 41 6.05 -8.59 -4.13
N ALA A 42 7.01 -9.49 -3.95
CA ALA A 42 8.43 -9.14 -3.84
C ALA A 42 8.96 -8.46 -5.12
N SER A 43 8.59 -8.97 -6.30
CA SER A 43 8.96 -8.33 -7.58
C SER A 43 8.28 -6.96 -7.74
N PHE A 44 7.02 -6.84 -7.35
CA PHE A 44 6.32 -5.55 -7.32
C PHE A 44 7.00 -4.54 -6.37
N ALA A 45 7.31 -4.95 -5.14
CA ALA A 45 7.94 -4.10 -4.15
C ALA A 45 9.33 -3.63 -4.61
N GLY A 46 10.15 -4.55 -5.13
CA GLY A 46 11.45 -4.21 -5.70
C GLY A 46 11.35 -3.17 -6.83
N TYR A 47 10.34 -3.28 -7.70
CA TYR A 47 10.10 -2.26 -8.72
C TYR A 47 9.78 -0.90 -8.08
N VAL A 48 8.86 -0.87 -7.11
CA VAL A 48 8.46 0.36 -6.40
C VAL A 48 9.64 1.04 -5.71
N PHE A 49 10.57 0.26 -5.14
CA PHE A 49 11.76 0.79 -4.48
C PHE A 49 12.74 1.45 -5.45
N LYS A 50 12.85 0.96 -6.68
CA LYS A 50 13.81 1.47 -7.68
C LYS A 50 13.25 2.59 -8.57
N VAL A 51 11.94 2.68 -8.74
CA VAL A 51 11.34 3.68 -9.63
C VAL A 51 11.14 5.02 -8.90
N PRO A 52 11.62 6.14 -9.47
CA PRO A 52 11.44 7.45 -8.86
C PRO A 52 9.97 7.90 -8.90
N ASP A 53 9.54 8.67 -7.89
CA ASP A 53 8.13 9.06 -7.68
C ASP A 53 7.43 9.64 -8.91
N TRP A 54 8.12 10.45 -9.71
CA TRP A 54 7.55 11.08 -10.90
C TRP A 54 7.20 10.08 -12.01
N ARG A 55 7.84 8.89 -12.03
CA ARG A 55 7.50 7.76 -12.91
C ARG A 55 6.58 6.73 -12.24
N SER A 56 6.49 6.74 -10.91
CA SER A 56 5.63 5.82 -10.17
C SER A 56 4.15 6.11 -10.46
N ASP A 57 3.36 5.04 -10.58
CA ASP A 57 1.91 5.14 -10.62
C ASP A 57 1.39 5.79 -9.32
N ARG A 58 0.35 6.61 -9.46
CA ARG A 58 -0.27 7.37 -8.37
C ARG A 58 -0.67 6.53 -7.14
N HIS A 59 -0.94 5.24 -7.31
CA HIS A 59 -1.43 4.36 -6.26
C HIS A 59 -0.32 3.83 -5.32
N TYR A 60 0.95 3.98 -5.68
CA TYR A 60 2.10 3.61 -4.85
C TYR A 60 3.20 4.69 -4.91
N ARG A 61 2.81 5.92 -5.22
CA ARG A 61 3.65 7.11 -5.10
C ARG A 61 3.60 7.60 -3.65
N SER A 62 4.69 8.18 -3.16
CA SER A 62 4.70 8.79 -1.83
C SER A 62 3.73 9.98 -1.73
N GLN A 63 3.00 10.11 -0.62
CA GLN A 63 2.12 11.24 -0.35
C GLN A 63 2.93 12.54 -0.20
N ALA A 64 4.10 12.45 0.42
CA ALA A 64 5.03 13.56 0.59
C ALA A 64 5.43 14.18 -0.75
N SER A 65 5.56 13.39 -1.82
CA SER A 65 5.84 13.95 -3.16
C SER A 65 4.74 14.87 -3.67
N TYR A 66 3.48 14.61 -3.31
CA TYR A 66 2.34 15.46 -3.68
C TYR A 66 2.30 16.74 -2.83
N LEU A 67 2.65 16.63 -1.55
CA LEU A 67 2.53 17.72 -0.59
C LEU A 67 3.75 18.66 -0.57
N ARG A 68 4.89 18.24 -1.12
CA ARG A 68 6.18 18.96 -1.00
C ARG A 68 6.15 20.43 -1.43
N ASN A 69 5.27 20.79 -2.37
CA ASN A 69 5.18 22.14 -2.92
C ASN A 69 3.94 22.92 -2.47
N ILE A 70 3.15 22.38 -1.55
CA ILE A 70 1.92 23.02 -1.06
C ILE A 70 1.99 23.11 0.45
N ARG A 71 1.88 24.33 0.99
CA ARG A 71 1.79 24.55 2.43
C ARG A 71 0.35 24.37 2.87
N PHE A 72 0.14 23.50 3.85
CA PHE A 72 -1.16 23.32 4.50
C PHE A 72 -1.06 23.78 5.94
N ASP A 73 -2.09 24.48 6.41
CA ASP A 73 -2.17 24.96 7.79
C ASP A 73 -2.59 23.85 8.77
N HIS A 74 -3.26 22.81 8.25
CA HIS A 74 -3.80 21.70 9.03
C HIS A 74 -3.62 20.37 8.28
N TYR A 75 -3.21 19.35 9.02
CA TYR A 75 -3.10 17.97 8.55
C TYR A 75 -4.02 17.11 9.41
N PHE A 76 -4.71 16.17 8.78
CA PHE A 76 -5.57 15.19 9.44
C PHE A 76 -5.26 13.82 8.84
N ASP A 77 -5.37 12.77 9.65
CA ASP A 77 -5.44 11.40 9.13
C ASP A 77 -6.84 10.79 9.21
N VAL A 78 -6.96 9.55 8.75
CA VAL A 78 -8.23 8.81 8.72
C VAL A 78 -8.74 8.46 10.13
N SER A 79 -7.86 8.33 11.12
CA SER A 79 -8.25 8.11 12.52
C SER A 79 -8.90 9.34 13.15
N GLU A 80 -8.58 10.54 12.63
CA GLU A 80 -9.11 11.83 13.08
C GLU A 80 -10.33 12.29 12.26
N MET A 81 -11.04 11.36 11.60
CA MET A 81 -12.16 11.71 10.73
C MET A 81 -13.21 12.57 11.45
N THR A 82 -13.54 12.24 12.71
CA THR A 82 -14.49 13.03 13.50
C THR A 82 -14.03 14.48 13.69
N ASP A 83 -12.75 14.67 14.00
CA ASP A 83 -12.15 15.99 14.24
C ASP A 83 -12.04 16.79 12.94
N LEU A 84 -11.71 16.14 11.83
CA LEU A 84 -11.74 16.73 10.50
C LEU A 84 -13.14 17.25 10.15
N LEU A 85 -14.19 16.46 10.36
CA LEU A 85 -15.56 16.87 10.07
C LEU A 85 -16.00 18.07 10.92
N ALA A 86 -15.65 18.07 12.20
CA ALA A 86 -15.90 19.19 13.09
C ALA A 86 -15.13 20.45 12.66
N PHE A 87 -13.85 20.30 12.31
CA PHE A 87 -13.02 21.39 11.80
C PHE A 87 -13.61 22.03 10.55
N LEU A 88 -13.99 21.23 9.55
CA LEU A 88 -14.57 21.72 8.30
C LEU A 88 -15.93 22.42 8.55
N THR A 89 -16.77 21.83 9.42
CA THR A 89 -18.07 22.42 9.80
C THR A 89 -17.88 23.80 10.46
N ASN A 90 -16.92 23.92 11.38
CA ASN A 90 -16.59 25.18 12.05
C ASN A 90 -16.03 26.24 11.09
N ARG A 91 -15.46 25.83 9.95
CA ARG A 91 -15.05 26.74 8.86
C ARG A 91 -16.21 27.14 7.94
N GLY A 92 -17.44 26.73 8.24
CA GLY A 92 -18.63 27.03 7.45
C GLY A 92 -18.81 26.12 6.22
N LEU A 93 -18.05 25.04 6.11
CA LEU A 93 -18.24 24.06 5.04
C LEU A 93 -19.42 23.16 5.39
N ASN A 94 -20.32 22.97 4.43
CA ASN A 94 -21.40 22.00 4.57
C ASN A 94 -20.84 20.60 4.32
N VAL A 95 -20.46 19.93 5.40
CA VAL A 95 -19.97 18.55 5.34
C VAL A 95 -21.09 17.60 5.76
N THR A 96 -21.82 17.08 4.79
CA THR A 96 -22.84 16.07 5.02
C THR A 96 -22.28 14.70 4.64
N LEU A 97 -22.09 13.82 5.63
CA LEU A 97 -21.81 12.42 5.32
C LEU A 97 -23.05 11.75 4.74
N PRO A 98 -22.91 10.83 3.76
CA PRO A 98 -24.03 10.03 3.28
C PRO A 98 -24.67 9.25 4.44
N LYS A 99 -25.98 9.38 4.62
CA LYS A 99 -26.73 8.68 5.69
C LYS A 99 -26.77 7.17 5.49
N THR A 100 -26.62 6.71 4.25
CA THR A 100 -26.58 5.30 3.89
C THR A 100 -25.19 4.95 3.38
N ARG A 101 -24.59 3.92 3.99
CA ARG A 101 -23.38 3.30 3.46
C ARG A 101 -23.70 2.76 2.08
N ASN A 102 -22.92 3.17 1.07
CA ASN A 102 -23.02 2.58 -0.25
C ASN A 102 -22.38 1.18 -0.20
N PRO A 103 -23.14 0.09 -0.38
CA PRO A 103 -22.61 -1.28 -0.31
C PRO A 103 -21.53 -1.55 -1.36
N SER A 104 -21.52 -0.81 -2.47
CA SER A 104 -20.50 -0.94 -3.52
C SER A 104 -19.11 -0.42 -3.11
N VAL A 105 -19.01 0.25 -1.96
CA VAL A 105 -17.77 0.83 -1.41
C VAL A 105 -17.11 -0.08 -0.37
N ASP A 106 -17.82 -1.08 0.18
CA ASP A 106 -17.29 -2.05 1.16
C ASP A 106 -16.44 -3.16 0.49
N LYS A 107 -15.58 -2.79 -0.46
CA LYS A 107 -14.63 -3.72 -1.09
C LYS A 107 -13.48 -4.02 -0.13
N LYS A 108 -13.71 -4.92 0.81
CA LYS A 108 -12.63 -5.45 1.65
C LYS A 108 -11.82 -6.48 0.87
N THR A 109 -10.51 -6.42 1.01
CA THR A 109 -9.62 -7.50 0.56
C THR A 109 -9.78 -8.67 1.54
N PRO A 110 -10.16 -9.87 1.08
CA PRO A 110 -10.36 -11.01 1.96
C PRO A 110 -8.99 -11.55 2.37
N TYR A 111 -8.49 -11.11 3.52
CA TYR A 111 -7.32 -11.73 4.14
C TYR A 111 -7.78 -12.88 5.04
N SER A 112 -6.96 -13.93 5.11
CA SER A 112 -7.08 -15.01 6.08
C SER A 112 -6.77 -14.49 7.47
N ASP A 113 -7.49 -14.97 8.48
CA ASP A 113 -7.15 -14.78 9.89
C ASP A 113 -6.14 -15.84 10.37
N GLU A 114 -6.02 -16.96 9.63
CA GLU A 114 -5.07 -18.03 9.90
C GLU A 114 -3.69 -17.72 9.31
N ASP A 115 -2.65 -18.16 10.04
CA ASP A 115 -1.27 -18.08 9.57
C ASP A 115 -1.09 -18.94 8.33
N TYR A 116 -0.53 -18.33 7.28
CA TYR A 116 -0.23 -19.03 6.05
C TYR A 116 0.92 -20.02 6.27
N ASP A 117 0.77 -21.26 5.82
CA ASP A 117 1.81 -22.28 5.93
C ASP A 117 3.00 -21.93 5.02
N TYR A 118 4.06 -21.36 5.61
CA TYR A 118 5.27 -20.94 4.92
C TYR A 118 6.23 -22.09 4.57
N THR A 119 5.92 -23.33 4.94
CA THR A 119 6.86 -24.46 4.80
C THR A 119 7.30 -24.73 3.36
N MET A 120 6.53 -24.29 2.37
CA MET A 120 6.89 -24.41 0.96
C MET A 120 7.35 -23.11 0.31
N LYS A 121 6.74 -21.97 0.64
CA LYS A 121 7.00 -20.71 -0.06
C LYS A 121 6.52 -19.50 0.75
N PRO A 122 7.38 -18.49 1.02
CA PRO A 122 6.94 -17.25 1.67
C PRO A 122 5.85 -16.52 0.87
N ALA A 123 4.87 -15.92 1.56
CA ALA A 123 3.73 -15.26 0.92
C ALA A 123 4.17 -14.15 -0.06
N LYS A 124 5.26 -13.43 0.24
CA LYS A 124 5.84 -12.41 -0.66
C LYS A 124 6.25 -12.93 -2.05
N PHE A 125 6.50 -14.23 -2.17
CA PHE A 125 6.91 -14.87 -3.42
C PHE A 125 5.76 -15.56 -4.16
N LEU A 126 4.56 -15.62 -3.58
CA LEU A 126 3.38 -16.12 -4.29
C LEU A 126 3.11 -15.29 -5.53
N THR A 127 2.89 -15.98 -6.64
CA THR A 127 2.56 -15.44 -7.95
C THR A 127 1.10 -15.03 -8.02
N LEU A 128 0.74 -14.24 -9.03
CA LEU A 128 -0.67 -13.91 -9.28
C LEU A 128 -1.53 -15.15 -9.48
N GLY A 129 -1.02 -16.17 -10.18
CA GLY A 129 -1.75 -17.41 -10.43
C GLY A 129 -2.09 -18.12 -9.13
N GLU A 130 -1.10 -18.28 -8.25
CA GLU A 130 -1.30 -18.88 -6.92
C GLU A 130 -2.32 -18.08 -6.11
N LEU A 131 -2.11 -16.75 -5.95
CA LEU A 131 -2.99 -15.89 -5.16
C LEU A 131 -4.44 -15.88 -5.65
N ARG A 132 -4.68 -15.99 -6.96
CA ARG A 132 -6.02 -16.00 -7.56
C ARG A 132 -6.81 -17.27 -7.25
N THR A 133 -6.12 -18.38 -6.98
CA THR A 133 -6.76 -19.66 -6.64
C THR A 133 -7.14 -19.76 -5.16
N MET A 134 -6.65 -18.85 -4.33
CA MET A 134 -6.89 -18.90 -2.88
C MET A 134 -8.28 -18.31 -2.54
N PRO A 135 -9.02 -18.94 -1.62
CA PRO A 135 -10.32 -18.41 -1.16
C PRO A 135 -10.18 -17.11 -0.37
N ALA A 136 -9.04 -16.94 0.31
CA ALA A 136 -8.61 -15.72 0.99
C ALA A 136 -7.09 -15.57 0.81
N PHE A 137 -6.61 -14.33 0.74
CA PHE A 137 -5.19 -14.05 0.68
C PHE A 137 -4.51 -14.35 2.03
N PRO A 138 -3.21 -14.68 2.07
CA PRO A 138 -2.46 -14.72 3.33
C PRO A 138 -2.66 -13.45 4.13
N ARG A 139 -2.48 -13.51 5.46
CA ARG A 139 -2.47 -12.31 6.31
C ARG A 139 -1.58 -11.22 5.72
N TYR A 140 -1.94 -9.96 5.94
CA TYR A 140 -1.27 -8.84 5.27
C TYR A 140 0.21 -8.71 5.65
N ASP A 141 0.54 -9.05 6.88
CA ASP A 141 1.88 -9.02 7.49
C ASP A 141 2.78 -10.14 6.92
N ALA A 142 2.22 -11.29 6.56
CA ALA A 142 2.89 -12.42 5.91
C ALA A 142 3.71 -12.04 4.65
N PHE A 143 3.31 -10.96 3.98
CA PHE A 143 3.95 -10.46 2.77
C PHE A 143 5.21 -9.63 3.03
N PHE A 144 5.50 -9.30 4.29
CA PHE A 144 6.60 -8.44 4.67
C PHE A 144 7.60 -9.23 5.51
N ASP A 145 8.87 -8.99 5.21
CA ASP A 145 10.01 -9.38 6.04
C ASP A 145 10.91 -8.15 6.22
N ASP A 146 11.97 -8.28 7.01
CA ASP A 146 12.87 -7.17 7.34
C ASP A 146 13.40 -6.44 6.10
N GLU A 147 13.71 -7.19 5.04
CA GLU A 147 14.17 -6.62 3.77
C GLU A 147 13.10 -5.71 3.14
N LEU A 148 11.88 -6.23 2.97
CA LEU A 148 10.79 -5.46 2.38
C LEU A 148 10.39 -4.29 3.28
N THR A 149 10.31 -4.51 4.60
CA THR A 149 10.01 -3.48 5.59
C THR A 149 11.02 -2.33 5.50
N GLY A 150 12.32 -2.64 5.53
CA GLY A 150 13.37 -1.63 5.36
C GLY A 150 13.29 -0.90 4.02
N GLY A 151 12.98 -1.61 2.92
CA GLY A 151 12.78 -1.00 1.61
C GLY A 151 11.58 -0.03 1.58
N PHE A 152 10.46 -0.38 2.22
CA PHE A 152 9.31 0.51 2.37
C PHE A 152 9.61 1.70 3.26
N GLU A 153 10.28 1.50 4.40
CA GLU A 153 10.71 2.59 5.29
C GLU A 153 11.59 3.61 4.55
N GLN A 154 12.53 3.15 3.72
CA GLN A 154 13.36 4.02 2.92
C GLN A 154 12.56 4.72 1.82
N ARG A 155 11.73 3.97 1.07
CA ARG A 155 10.98 4.49 -0.07
C ARG A 155 9.95 5.55 0.31
N TYR A 156 9.31 5.37 1.46
CA TYR A 156 8.24 6.22 1.99
C TYR A 156 8.70 7.05 3.21
N GLN A 157 10.00 7.27 3.35
CA GLN A 157 10.56 8.06 4.45
C GLN A 157 9.86 9.42 4.61
N GLY A 158 9.60 10.14 3.51
CA GLY A 158 8.93 11.43 3.57
C GLY A 158 7.50 11.35 4.11
N ASP A 159 6.79 10.25 3.85
CA ASP A 159 5.44 10.02 4.36
C ASP A 159 5.48 9.71 5.86
N ILE A 160 6.47 8.92 6.30
CA ILE A 160 6.71 8.61 7.72
C ILE A 160 7.08 9.90 8.47
N ASP A 161 7.97 10.72 7.91
CA ASP A 161 8.39 11.99 8.51
C ASP A 161 7.18 12.96 8.62
N LEU A 162 6.32 13.02 7.60
CA LEU A 162 5.09 13.81 7.64
C LEU A 162 4.12 13.32 8.71
N PHE A 163 3.89 12.01 8.79
CA PHE A 163 3.03 11.41 9.81
C PHE A 163 3.55 11.70 11.22
N CYS A 164 4.86 11.49 11.45
CA CYS A 164 5.49 11.75 12.75
C CYS A 164 5.39 13.23 13.14
N SER A 165 5.62 14.13 12.18
CA SER A 165 5.46 15.58 12.39
C SER A 165 4.03 15.96 12.75
N MET A 166 3.03 15.36 12.09
CA MET A 166 1.61 15.61 12.36
C MET A 166 1.21 15.10 13.75
N LYS A 167 1.67 13.91 14.14
CA LYS A 167 1.37 13.31 15.45
C LYS A 167 2.26 13.81 16.58
N ASN A 168 3.24 14.66 16.29
CA ASN A 168 4.24 15.13 17.23
C ASN A 168 4.94 13.97 17.98
N VAL A 169 5.30 12.91 17.23
CA VAL A 169 6.00 11.74 17.76
C VAL A 169 7.41 11.68 17.19
N ASN A 170 8.36 11.18 17.98
CA ASN A 170 9.70 10.91 17.49
C ASN A 170 9.68 9.71 16.54
N ARG A 171 10.28 9.86 15.35
CA ARG A 171 10.32 8.80 14.34
C ARG A 171 11.02 7.53 14.80
N ALA A 172 12.13 7.64 15.53
CA ALA A 172 12.87 6.46 16.00
C ALA A 172 12.01 5.66 17.01
N ASP A 173 11.32 6.35 17.91
CA ASP A 173 10.42 5.72 18.87
C ASP A 173 9.21 5.08 18.18
N TYR A 174 8.64 5.76 17.19
CA TYR A 174 7.52 5.24 16.39
C TYR A 174 7.91 3.96 15.64
N LEU A 175 9.06 3.95 14.94
CA LEU A 175 9.54 2.78 14.23
C LEU A 175 9.88 1.62 15.17
N LYS A 176 10.43 1.93 16.35
CA LYS A 176 10.69 0.93 17.39
C LYS A 176 9.41 0.26 17.87
N GLN A 177 8.37 1.05 18.19
CA GLN A 177 7.08 0.53 18.63
C GLN A 177 6.42 -0.36 17.57
N LEU A 178 6.50 0.01 16.29
CA LEU A 178 5.95 -0.81 15.20
C LEU A 178 6.62 -2.18 15.10
N ARG A 179 7.93 -2.27 15.34
CA ARG A 179 8.69 -3.52 15.29
C ARG A 179 8.43 -4.41 16.51
N GLU A 180 8.06 -3.83 17.64
CA GLU A 180 7.71 -4.57 18.86
C GLU A 180 6.27 -5.13 18.83
N GLN A 181 5.44 -4.69 17.87
CA GLN A 181 4.05 -5.12 17.69
C GLN A 181 3.87 -6.19 16.59
N GLN A 182 4.94 -6.55 15.88
CA GLN A 182 4.98 -7.60 14.85
C GLN A 182 5.47 -8.91 15.44
#